data_AF-A0A7X2NPS6-F1
#
_entry.id   AF-A0A7X2NPS6-F1
#
_cell.length_a   1.000
_cell.length_b   1.000
_cell.length_c   1.000
_cell.angle_alpha   90.00
_cell.angle_beta   90.00
_cell.angle_gamma   90.00
#
_symmetry.space_group_name_H-M   'P 1'
#
loop_
_entity.id
_entity.type
_entity.pdbx_description
1 polymer ?
#
loop_
_entity_poly.entity_id
_entity_poly.type
_entity_poly.pdbx_seq_one_letter_code
_entity_poly.pdbx_strand_id
1 'polypeptide(L)' 'MTIVMMNSGIVLDIMVKPEQRIKDILKVLEENGRIIYRSGRDNLYIRSWRKGNFVNPYLTFKQAEIFSGDILYIDVEEE' A
#
# COMPACT_ATOMS: atom_id res chain seq x y z
N MET A 1 8.41 -7.08 8.73
CA MET A 1 7.99 -5.86 9.46
C MET A 1 6.48 -5.74 9.38
N THR A 2 5.88 -5.16 10.42
CA THR A 2 4.43 -4.97 10.49
C THR A 2 4.11 -3.54 10.10
N ILE A 3 3.16 -3.34 9.20
CA ILE A 3 2.67 -2.02 8.78
C ILE A 3 1.14 -2.00 8.80
N VAL A 4 0.57 -0.81 8.81
CA VAL A 4 -0.88 -0.59 8.71
C VAL A 4 -1.21 -0.10 7.31
N MET A 5 -2.18 -0.75 6.65
CA MET A 5 -2.77 -0.28 5.40
C MET A 5 -4.19 0.22 5.63
N MET A 6 -4.50 1.40 5.10
CA MET A 6 -5.82 2.02 5.15
C MET A 6 -6.36 2.18 3.74
N ASN A 7 -7.56 1.69 3.47
CA ASN A 7 -8.18 1.72 2.15
C ASN A 7 -9.71 1.86 2.28
N SER A 8 -10.29 3.00 1.90
CA SER A 8 -11.75 3.21 1.89
C SER A 8 -12.49 2.76 3.17
N GLY A 9 -11.93 3.06 4.35
CA GLY A 9 -12.48 2.67 5.65
C GLY A 9 -12.05 1.29 6.17
N ILE A 10 -11.36 0.49 5.35
CA ILE A 10 -10.71 -0.76 5.75
C ILE A 10 -9.37 -0.42 6.39
N VAL A 11 -9.08 -1.03 7.55
CA VAL A 11 -7.78 -0.96 8.23
C VAL A 11 -7.22 -2.37 8.37
N LEU A 12 -5.99 -2.58 7.91
CA LEU A 12 -5.31 -3.88 7.91
C LEU A 12 -3.93 -3.78 8.50
N ASP A 13 -3.66 -4.59 9.53
CA ASP A 13 -2.31 -4.91 9.97
C ASP A 13 -1.75 -6.05 9.13
N ILE A 14 -0.65 -5.79 8.42
CA ILE A 14 0.00 -6.81 7.59
C ILE A 14 1.47 -6.97 7.94
N MET A 15 1.97 -8.19 7.78
CA MET A 15 3.39 -8.49 7.85
C MET A 15 3.97 -8.62 6.45
N VAL A 16 4.98 -7.82 6.16
CA VAL A 16 5.70 -7.83 4.87
C VAL A 16 7.20 -7.95 5.10
N LYS A 17 7.91 -8.48 4.11
CA LYS A 17 9.37 -8.42 4.06
C LYS A 17 9.80 -7.10 3.42
N PRO A 18 10.84 -6.42 3.94
CA PRO A 18 11.32 -5.16 3.37
C PRO A 18 11.67 -5.23 1.87
N GLU A 19 12.03 -6.41 1.38
CA GLU A 19 12.42 -6.67 -0.01
C GLU A 19 11.23 -6.89 -0.96
N GLN A 20 10.00 -7.04 -0.44
CA GLN A 20 8.82 -7.19 -1.28
C GLN A 20 8.43 -5.86 -1.92
N ARG A 21 8.01 -5.90 -3.19
CA ARG A 21 7.45 -4.74 -3.89
C ARG A 21 6.06 -4.43 -3.38
N ILE A 22 5.76 -3.14 -3.25
CA ILE A 22 4.49 -2.67 -2.70
C ILE A 22 3.33 -3.10 -3.62
N LYS A 23 3.47 -2.91 -4.94
CA LYS A 23 2.47 -3.32 -5.94
C LYS A 23 2.11 -4.80 -5.86
N ASP A 24 3.10 -5.67 -5.65
CA ASP A 24 2.87 -7.12 -5.60
C ASP A 24 2.07 -7.51 -4.35
N ILE A 25 2.32 -6.85 -3.22
CA ILE A 25 1.53 -7.06 -2.00
C ILE A 25 0.10 -6.56 -2.17
N LEU A 26 -0.07 -5.37 -2.76
CA LEU A 26 -1.41 -4.82 -3.01
C LEU A 26 -2.23 -5.74 -3.91
N LYS A 27 -1.61 -6.26 -4.98
CA LYS A 27 -2.26 -7.25 -5.86
C LYS A 27 -2.72 -8.48 -5.09
N VAL A 28 -1.88 -9.05 -4.23
CA VAL A 28 -2.27 -10.19 -3.40
C VAL A 28 -3.43 -9.82 -2.46
N LEU A 29 -3.41 -8.64 -1.86
CA LEU A 29 -4.48 -8.19 -0.96
C LEU A 29 -5.81 -7.99 -1.71
N GLU A 30 -5.78 -7.44 -2.92
CA GLU A 30 -6.95 -7.28 -3.80
C GLU A 30 -7.50 -8.63 -4.24
N GLU A 31 -6.65 -9.53 -4.75
CA GLU A 31 -7.05 -10.88 -5.19
C GLU A 31 -7.69 -11.70 -4.05
N ASN A 32 -7.33 -11.40 -2.80
CA ASN A 32 -7.90 -12.02 -1.60
C ASN A 32 -9.07 -11.23 -0.99
N GLY A 33 -9.57 -10.18 -1.65
CA GLY A 33 -10.69 -9.36 -1.20
C GLY A 33 -10.42 -8.61 0.11
N ARG A 34 -9.15 -8.36 0.45
CA ARG A 34 -8.75 -7.64 1.67
C ARG A 34 -8.79 -6.13 1.50
N ILE A 35 -8.48 -5.65 0.30
CA ILE A 35 -8.58 -4.24 -0.08
C ILE A 35 -9.37 -4.11 -1.36
N ILE A 36 -9.89 -2.91 -1.59
CA ILE A 36 -10.61 -2.53 -2.79
C ILE A 36 -9.76 -1.47 -3.50
N TYR A 37 -9.15 -1.87 -4.61
CA TYR A 37 -8.72 -0.91 -5.62
C TYR A 37 -8.96 -1.51 -7.01
N ARG A 38 -9.30 -0.68 -8.00
CA ARG A 38 -9.57 -1.18 -9.36
C ARG A 38 -8.24 -1.30 -10.10
N SER A 39 -7.66 -2.50 -10.16
CA SER A 39 -6.42 -2.80 -10.91
C SER A 39 -6.50 -2.55 -12.44
N GLY A 40 -7.58 -1.95 -12.97
CA GLY A 40 -7.83 -1.81 -14.40
C GLY A 40 -7.64 -0.41 -15.00
N ARG A 41 -7.52 0.64 -14.18
CA ARG A 41 -7.29 2.00 -14.67
C ARG A 41 -6.25 2.68 -13.80
N ASP A 42 -5.25 3.20 -14.50
CA ASP A 42 -4.09 3.85 -13.94
C ASP A 42 -4.49 4.99 -13.01
N ASN A 43 -4.25 4.80 -11.71
CA ASN A 43 -3.46 5.68 -10.84
C ASN A 43 -3.64 5.22 -9.39
N LEU A 44 -2.86 4.20 -9.00
CA LEU A 44 -2.80 3.76 -7.61
C LEU A 44 -2.00 4.79 -6.80
N TYR A 45 -2.68 5.53 -5.92
CA TYR A 45 -2.05 6.49 -5.04
C TYR A 45 -1.82 5.88 -3.66
N ILE A 46 -0.54 5.71 -3.31
CA ILE A 46 -0.17 5.28 -1.97
C ILE A 46 0.46 6.47 -1.26
N ARG A 47 -0.03 6.82 -0.08
CA ARG A 47 0.55 7.90 0.72
C ARG A 47 1.08 7.37 2.04
N SER A 48 2.34 7.71 2.36
CA SER A 48 2.89 7.44 3.68
C SER A 48 2.39 8.48 4.66
N TRP A 49 1.82 8.03 5.80
CA TRP A 49 1.42 8.96 6.86
C TRP A 49 2.61 9.73 7.43
N ARG A 50 3.71 9.02 7.71
CA ARG A 50 4.91 9.57 8.33
C ARG A 50 5.61 10.62 7.45
N LYS A 51 5.70 10.36 6.14
CA LYS A 51 6.35 11.28 5.19
C LYS A 51 5.42 12.34 4.62
N GLY A 52 4.10 12.12 4.70
CA GLY A 52 3.09 12.98 4.08
C GLY A 52 3.05 12.93 2.54
N ASN A 53 3.92 12.14 1.91
CA ASN A 53 4.12 12.13 0.46
C ASN A 53 3.65 10.82 -0.19
N PHE A 54 3.47 10.86 -1.50
CA PHE A 54 3.19 9.68 -2.31
C PHE A 54 4.37 8.71 -2.34
N VAL A 55 4.05 7.43 -2.33
CA VAL A 55 4.98 6.31 -2.37
C VAL A 55 4.85 5.65 -3.74
N ASN A 56 5.98 5.49 -4.43
CA ASN A 56 6.01 4.79 -5.70
C ASN A 56 5.74 3.28 -5.47
N PRO A 57 4.63 2.70 -5.98
CA PRO A 57 4.26 1.32 -5.73
C PRO A 57 5.21 0.29 -6.39
N TYR A 58 6.03 0.71 -7.35
CA TYR A 58 7.00 -0.15 -8.03
C TYR A 58 8.28 -0.40 -7.20
N LEU A 59 8.48 0.36 -6.13
CA LEU A 59 9.59 0.16 -5.19
C LEU A 59 9.30 -0.97 -4.20
N THR A 60 10.36 -1.54 -3.64
CA THR A 60 10.24 -2.35 -2.42
C THR A 60 9.93 -1.47 -1.22
N PHE A 61 9.37 -2.05 -0.15
CA PHE A 61 9.15 -1.28 1.07
C PHE A 61 10.44 -0.66 1.61
N LYS A 62 11.57 -1.36 1.52
CA LYS A 62 12.89 -0.84 1.91
C LYS A 62 13.32 0.35 1.04
N GLN A 63 13.15 0.27 -0.28
CA GLN A 63 13.50 1.35 -1.20
C GLN A 63 12.62 2.58 -1.04
N ALA A 64 11.34 2.38 -0.69
CA ALA A 64 10.41 3.45 -0.34
C ALA A 64 10.67 4.02 1.08
N GLU A 65 11.62 3.46 1.82
CA GLU A 65 11.94 3.74 3.22
C GLU A 65 10.69 3.65 4.12
N ILE A 66 9.93 2.57 3.94
CA ILE A 66 8.84 2.17 4.82
C ILE A 66 9.40 1.25 5.90
N PHE A 67 9.05 1.54 7.15
CA PHE A 67 9.53 0.82 8.32
C PHE A 67 8.38 0.20 9.11
N SER A 68 8.73 -0.65 10.07
CA SER A 68 7.73 -1.25 10.96
C SER A 68 6.96 -0.15 11.72
N GLY A 69 5.65 -0.25 11.75
CA GLY A 69 4.74 0.73 12.36
C GLY A 69 4.31 1.86 11.42
N ASP A 70 4.85 1.95 10.20
CA ASP A 70 4.37 2.93 9.23
C ASP A 70 2.93 2.63 8.80
N ILE A 71 2.18 3.70 8.54
CA ILE A 71 0.81 3.67 8.02
C ILE A 71 0.83 4.12 6.56
N LEU A 72 0.23 3.32 5.68
CA LEU A 72 0.05 3.61 4.25
C LEU A 72 -1.44 3.78 3.95
N TYR A 73 -1.80 4.91 3.34
CA TYR A 73 -3.13 5.13 2.77
C TYR A 73 -3.12 4.71 1.30
N ILE A 74 -4.12 3.93 0.91
CA ILE A 74 -4.35 3.47 -0.45
C ILE A 74 -5.60 4.19 -0.93
N ASP A 75 -5.39 5.23 -1.73
CA ASP A 75 -6.44 6.00 -2.37
C ASP A 75 -6.53 5.60 -3.85
N VAL A 76 -7.77 5.51 -4.33
CA VAL A 76 -8.09 5.23 -5.73
C VAL A 76 -8.84 6.45 -6.20
N GLU A 77 -8.27 7.22 -7.14
CA GLU A 77 -9.07 8.25 -7.79
C GLU A 77 -10.13 7.56 -8.65
N GLU A 78 -11.40 7.82 -8.34
CA GLU A 78 -12.50 7.55 -9.25
C GLU A 78 -12.55 8.73 -10.24
N GLU A 79 -12.16 8.49 -11.51
CA GLU A 79 -12.59 9.35 -12.62
C GLU A 79 -14.11 9.23 -12.84
#